data_AF-A0AAN6XNN8-F1
#
_entry.id   AF-A0AAN6XNN8-F1
#
_cell.length_a   1.000
_cell.length_b   1.000
_cell.length_c   1.000
_cell.angle_alpha   90.00
_cell.angle_beta   90.00
_cell.angle_gamma   90.00
#
_symmetry.space_group_name_H-M   'P 1'
#
loop_
_entity.id
_entity.type
_entity.pdbx_description
1 polymer ?
#
loop_
_entity_poly.entity_id
_entity_poly.type
_entity_poly.pdbx_seq_one_letter_code
_entity_poly.pdbx_strand_id
1 'polypeptide(L)'
;MKTRHPFNVKPAKPDYYFDLGFSTFNDEHTYIKARDIKNAWLKLVKHHHPDKKRPGEDGDAAEFRRVHEAYDCLRDEHSRALYDAEYPRIRFDWLCYRKLASEEQDAARHEIEASEVANARQEEATREAERLKELRDRWKRDETNRQWEFVAKCNRRNVEELAEEQARVVRERQARERLEDAARRLRELQEEVYRERLWRQDQEQQRQAWEEMRLKADRKIRELKARLLVEREEREFERARRDEERRREERERRQWQVWVEESERRIRQYEQSYRGAPEQFLGAQEMERESTQTDTGRSTPSVTAQQAPFYCRHPLTGWSVRFGRAECFFCGRVKGWLSWTRQCPKCDGRACLKCKAYYIADIMKRRYRRYRSGGHW
;
A
#
# COMPACT_ATOMS: atom_id res chain seq x y z
N MET A 1 -60.19 89.81 32.77
CA MET A 1 -60.74 88.97 31.70
C MET A 1 -60.44 89.66 30.38
N LYS A 2 -59.46 89.18 29.60
CA LYS A 2 -59.25 89.67 28.23
C LYS A 2 -60.36 89.04 27.40
N THR A 3 -61.40 89.81 27.09
CA THR A 3 -62.38 89.42 26.09
C THR A 3 -61.60 89.14 24.81
N ARG A 4 -61.43 87.86 24.46
CA ARG A 4 -60.95 87.47 23.14
C ARG A 4 -62.02 87.98 22.18
N HIS A 5 -61.80 89.17 21.63
CA HIS A 5 -62.58 89.60 20.48
C HIS A 5 -62.43 88.48 19.44
N PRO A 6 -63.53 87.95 18.88
CA PRO A 6 -63.47 86.91 17.86
C PRO A 6 -62.93 87.53 16.56
N PHE A 7 -61.64 87.87 16.54
CA PHE A 7 -60.96 88.54 15.43
C PHE A 7 -60.79 87.64 14.19
N ASN A 8 -61.10 86.35 14.29
CA ASN A 8 -61.14 85.43 13.14
C ASN A 8 -62.53 85.29 12.51
N VAL A 9 -63.48 86.16 12.88
CA VAL A 9 -64.78 86.23 12.21
C VAL A 9 -64.72 87.35 11.20
N LYS A 10 -65.09 87.04 9.95
CA LYS A 10 -65.24 88.04 8.88
C LYS A 10 -66.10 89.21 9.40
N PRO A 11 -65.67 90.47 9.26
CA PRO A 11 -66.44 91.61 9.75
C PRO A 11 -67.87 91.60 9.20
N ALA A 12 -68.84 91.91 10.05
CA ALA A 12 -70.27 91.83 9.70
C ALA A 12 -70.68 92.88 8.65
N LYS A 13 -70.06 94.07 8.67
CA LYS A 13 -70.29 95.14 7.68
C LYS A 13 -69.23 95.06 6.58
N PRO A 14 -69.62 95.01 5.29
CA PRO A 14 -68.66 95.04 4.18
C PRO A 14 -67.87 96.36 4.13
N ASP A 15 -66.68 96.31 3.54
CA ASP A 15 -65.87 97.49 3.26
C ASP A 15 -66.22 98.00 1.85
N TYR A 16 -67.25 98.84 1.75
CA TYR A 16 -67.80 99.31 0.47
C TYR A 16 -66.79 100.11 -0.36
N TYR A 17 -65.87 100.81 0.29
CA TYR A 17 -64.78 101.49 -0.43
C TYR A 17 -63.78 100.48 -1.00
N PHE A 18 -63.42 99.44 -0.25
CA PHE A 18 -62.57 98.36 -0.77
C PHE A 18 -63.25 97.55 -1.88
N ASP A 19 -64.54 97.25 -1.74
CA ASP A 19 -65.32 96.51 -2.75
C ASP A 19 -65.42 97.29 -4.08
N LEU A 20 -65.39 98.63 -4.04
CA LEU A 20 -65.27 99.49 -5.23
C LEU A 20 -63.83 99.65 -5.75
N GLY A 21 -62.85 99.01 -5.12
CA GLY A 21 -61.44 99.03 -5.53
C GLY A 21 -60.65 100.25 -5.05
N PHE A 22 -61.15 100.99 -4.06
CA PHE A 22 -60.37 102.06 -3.42
C PHE A 22 -59.37 101.45 -2.43
N SER A 23 -58.13 101.95 -2.44
CA SER A 23 -57.08 101.41 -1.58
C SER A 23 -57.28 101.88 -0.15
N THR A 24 -57.54 100.93 0.74
CA THR A 24 -57.78 101.19 2.17
C THR A 24 -56.52 101.60 2.93
N PHE A 25 -55.34 101.65 2.30
CA PHE A 25 -54.08 101.90 3.00
C PHE A 25 -53.61 103.36 2.95
N ASN A 26 -53.84 104.06 1.82
CA ASN A 26 -53.19 105.37 1.58
C ASN A 26 -54.17 106.52 1.36
N ASP A 27 -55.45 106.22 1.09
CA ASP A 27 -56.41 107.26 0.72
C ASP A 27 -57.24 107.68 1.94
N GLU A 28 -57.18 108.95 2.32
CA GLU A 28 -58.21 109.57 3.15
C GLU A 28 -59.53 109.51 2.36
N HIS A 29 -60.40 108.57 2.73
CA HIS A 29 -61.78 108.41 2.19
C HIS A 29 -62.57 109.73 2.13
N THR A 30 -62.18 110.71 2.95
CA THR A 30 -62.64 112.10 2.97
C THR A 30 -62.54 112.80 1.60
N TYR A 31 -61.66 112.37 0.69
CA TYR A 31 -61.49 112.99 -0.63
C TYR A 31 -62.14 112.25 -1.80
N ILE A 32 -62.80 111.11 -1.56
CA ILE A 32 -63.42 110.34 -2.65
C ILE A 32 -64.72 111.04 -3.08
N LYS A 33 -64.76 111.60 -4.30
CA LYS A 33 -65.95 112.32 -4.78
C LYS A 33 -66.99 111.33 -5.34
N ALA A 34 -68.27 111.72 -5.32
CA ALA A 34 -69.37 110.92 -5.88
C ALA A 34 -69.13 110.51 -7.35
N ARG A 35 -68.44 111.38 -8.12
CA ARG A 35 -68.02 111.08 -9.50
C ARG A 35 -67.06 109.89 -9.56
N ASP A 36 -66.13 109.78 -8.62
CA ASP A 36 -65.13 108.72 -8.58
C ASP A 36 -65.76 107.38 -8.17
N ILE A 37 -66.66 107.40 -7.19
CA ILE A 37 -67.50 106.25 -6.80
C ILE A 37 -68.29 105.72 -8.00
N LYS A 38 -68.98 106.61 -8.73
CA LYS A 38 -69.74 106.24 -9.93
C LYS A 38 -68.84 105.67 -11.03
N ASN A 39 -67.67 106.27 -11.24
CA ASN A 39 -66.73 105.79 -12.25
C ASN A 39 -66.16 104.42 -11.89
N ALA A 40 -65.80 104.19 -10.63
CA ALA A 40 -65.31 102.91 -10.13
C ALA A 40 -66.38 101.82 -10.26
N TRP A 41 -67.62 102.12 -9.82
CA TRP A 41 -68.76 101.24 -10.01
C TRP A 41 -69.02 100.89 -11.47
N LEU A 42 -69.06 101.88 -12.38
CA LEU A 42 -69.25 101.63 -13.81
C LEU A 42 -68.16 100.74 -14.41
N LYS A 43 -66.91 100.87 -13.95
CA LYS A 43 -65.80 100.01 -14.38
C LYS A 43 -66.02 98.56 -13.92
N LEU A 44 -66.34 98.36 -12.63
CA LEU A 44 -66.55 97.05 -12.05
C LEU A 44 -67.82 96.37 -12.59
N VAL A 45 -68.92 97.09 -12.72
CA VAL A 45 -70.15 96.59 -13.36
C VAL A 45 -69.90 96.13 -14.77
N LYS A 46 -69.14 96.89 -15.58
CA LYS A 46 -68.75 96.46 -16.93
C LYS A 46 -67.89 95.20 -16.94
N HIS A 47 -67.19 94.90 -15.85
CA HIS A 47 -66.33 93.73 -15.73
C HIS A 47 -67.10 92.50 -15.23
N HIS A 48 -67.88 92.67 -14.17
CA HIS A 48 -68.65 91.63 -13.49
C HIS A 48 -70.11 91.51 -13.99
N HIS A 49 -70.47 92.14 -15.12
CA HIS A 49 -71.84 92.07 -15.63
C HIS A 49 -72.22 90.62 -15.98
N PRO A 50 -73.36 90.09 -15.51
CA PRO A 50 -73.74 88.70 -15.77
C PRO A 50 -73.90 88.40 -17.26
N ASP A 51 -74.35 89.37 -18.07
CA ASP A 51 -74.52 89.25 -19.53
C ASP A 51 -73.20 89.07 -20.31
N LYS A 52 -72.05 89.41 -19.72
CA LYS A 52 -70.74 89.29 -20.40
C LYS A 52 -70.09 87.91 -20.24
N LYS A 53 -70.60 87.06 -19.36
CA LYS A 53 -70.01 85.74 -19.09
C LYS A 53 -70.68 84.67 -19.97
N ARG A 54 -69.89 83.66 -20.35
CA ARG A 54 -70.39 82.53 -21.16
C ARG A 54 -71.30 81.65 -20.31
N PRO A 55 -72.33 81.01 -20.90
CA PRO A 55 -73.13 80.00 -20.19
C PRO A 55 -72.22 78.87 -19.68
N GLY A 56 -72.18 78.65 -18.37
CA GLY A 56 -71.41 77.56 -17.72
C GLY A 56 -70.29 78.01 -16.77
N GLU A 57 -69.99 79.30 -16.69
CA GLU A 57 -69.15 79.86 -15.62
C GLU A 57 -70.04 80.40 -14.49
N ASP A 58 -69.99 79.75 -13.31
CA ASP A 58 -70.64 80.21 -12.06
C ASP A 58 -69.91 81.43 -11.45
N GLY A 59 -69.59 82.41 -12.28
CA GLY A 59 -68.72 83.54 -11.95
C GLY A 59 -69.47 84.86 -11.82
N ASP A 60 -69.07 85.65 -10.83
CA ASP A 60 -69.37 87.08 -10.67
C ASP A 60 -70.77 87.52 -10.24
N ALA A 61 -71.79 86.66 -10.19
CA ALA A 61 -73.10 87.07 -9.65
C ALA A 61 -73.02 87.52 -8.17
N ALA A 62 -72.08 86.96 -7.39
CA ALA A 62 -71.80 87.39 -6.03
C ALA A 62 -71.02 88.72 -5.99
N GLU A 63 -69.96 88.85 -6.81
CA GLU A 63 -69.15 90.08 -6.92
C GLU A 63 -69.99 91.27 -7.40
N PHE A 64 -70.80 91.06 -8.44
CA PHE A 64 -71.71 92.06 -8.97
C PHE A 64 -72.69 92.56 -7.91
N ARG A 65 -73.28 91.66 -7.11
CA ARG A 65 -74.16 92.03 -6.01
C ARG A 65 -73.43 92.85 -4.95
N ARG A 66 -72.21 92.46 -4.56
CA ARG A 66 -71.39 93.23 -3.59
C ARG A 66 -71.05 94.63 -4.11
N VAL A 67 -70.58 94.73 -5.36
CA VAL A 67 -70.25 96.01 -6.00
C VAL A 67 -71.48 96.92 -6.14
N HIS A 68 -72.65 96.33 -6.45
CA HIS A 68 -73.91 97.07 -6.54
C HIS A 68 -74.38 97.57 -5.18
N GLU A 69 -74.37 96.71 -4.16
CA GLU A 69 -74.70 97.05 -2.77
C GLU A 69 -73.80 98.18 -2.22
N ALA A 70 -72.50 98.10 -2.50
CA ALA A 70 -71.53 99.13 -2.15
C ALA A 70 -71.85 100.48 -2.82
N TYR A 71 -72.17 100.48 -4.12
CA TYR A 71 -72.54 101.69 -4.83
C TYR A 71 -73.86 102.27 -4.36
N ASP A 72 -74.88 101.46 -4.10
CA ASP A 72 -76.18 101.93 -3.61
C ASP A 72 -76.04 102.65 -2.27
N CYS A 73 -75.22 102.11 -1.36
CA CYS A 73 -74.94 102.76 -0.07
C CYS A 73 -74.14 104.06 -0.23
N LEU A 74 -73.13 104.08 -1.11
CA LEU A 74 -72.20 105.21 -1.27
C LEU A 74 -72.68 106.30 -2.24
N ARG A 75 -73.69 106.02 -3.08
CA ARG A 75 -74.28 107.00 -4.02
C ARG A 75 -75.18 107.99 -3.29
N ASP A 76 -75.96 107.53 -2.32
CA ASP A 76 -76.86 108.37 -1.53
C ASP A 76 -76.08 109.12 -0.46
N GLU A 77 -76.20 110.45 -0.44
CA GLU A 77 -75.39 111.30 0.43
C GLU A 77 -75.68 111.07 1.92
N HIS A 78 -76.93 110.76 2.27
CA HIS A 78 -77.32 110.48 3.65
C HIS A 78 -76.80 109.12 4.12
N SER A 79 -77.02 108.07 3.32
CA SER A 79 -76.54 106.71 3.62
C SER A 79 -75.01 106.65 3.68
N ARG A 80 -74.34 107.38 2.79
CA ARG A 80 -72.89 107.54 2.79
C ARG A 80 -72.41 108.23 4.06
N ALA A 81 -73.05 109.31 4.50
CA ALA A 81 -72.64 110.02 5.73
C ALA A 81 -72.73 109.12 6.98
N LEU A 82 -73.78 108.30 7.08
CA LEU A 82 -73.91 107.31 8.16
C LEU A 82 -72.82 106.23 8.09
N TYR A 83 -72.52 105.75 6.89
CA TYR A 83 -71.46 104.77 6.68
C TYR A 83 -70.07 105.36 6.99
N ASP A 84 -69.78 106.58 6.52
CA ASP A 84 -68.53 107.30 6.73
C ASP A 84 -68.27 107.55 8.23
N ALA A 85 -69.32 107.82 9.02
CA ALA A 85 -69.20 107.97 10.48
C ALA A 85 -68.73 106.67 11.17
N GLU A 86 -69.11 105.50 10.65
CA GLU A 86 -68.68 104.20 11.19
C GLU A 86 -67.44 103.63 10.50
N TYR A 87 -67.06 104.19 9.34
CA TYR A 87 -66.02 103.65 8.47
C TYR A 87 -64.66 103.46 9.15
N PRO A 88 -64.17 104.36 10.04
CA PRO A 88 -62.92 104.12 10.75
C PRO A 88 -62.89 102.78 11.50
N ARG A 89 -64.02 102.37 12.09
CA ARG A 89 -64.16 101.09 12.78
C ARG A 89 -64.21 99.92 11.78
N ILE A 90 -65.03 100.03 10.73
CA ILE A 90 -65.16 99.00 9.68
C ILE A 90 -63.78 98.73 9.06
N ARG A 91 -63.07 99.79 8.66
CA ARG A 91 -61.72 99.71 8.11
C ARG A 91 -60.75 99.03 9.07
N PHE A 92 -60.78 99.40 10.35
CA PHE A 92 -59.93 98.77 11.36
C PHE A 92 -60.21 97.27 11.51
N ASP A 93 -61.47 96.87 11.57
CA ASP A 93 -61.88 95.46 11.67
C ASP A 93 -61.40 94.66 10.44
N TRP A 94 -61.55 95.22 9.24
CA TRP A 94 -61.08 94.60 7.99
C TRP A 94 -59.57 94.54 7.85
N LEU A 95 -58.82 95.52 8.36
CA LEU A 95 -57.36 95.49 8.40
C LEU A 95 -56.88 94.40 9.36
N CYS A 96 -57.49 94.30 10.55
CA CYS A 96 -57.19 93.24 11.50
C CYS A 96 -57.49 91.86 10.90
N TYR A 97 -58.67 91.69 10.29
CA TYR A 97 -59.05 90.43 9.65
C TYR A 97 -58.09 90.03 8.52
N ARG A 98 -57.75 90.94 7.60
CA ARG A 98 -56.83 90.65 6.49
C ARG A 98 -55.42 90.31 6.97
N LYS A 99 -54.93 91.02 8.00
CA LYS A 99 -53.63 90.73 8.60
C LYS A 99 -53.61 89.32 9.21
N LEU A 100 -54.62 88.98 10.01
CA LEU A 100 -54.74 87.66 10.62
C LEU A 100 -54.89 86.55 9.56
N ALA A 101 -55.68 86.78 8.52
CA ALA A 101 -55.83 85.84 7.41
C ALA A 101 -54.52 85.62 6.64
N SER A 102 -53.70 86.67 6.46
CA SER A 102 -52.36 86.53 5.87
C SER A 102 -51.43 85.73 6.78
N GLU A 103 -51.40 86.03 8.09
CA GLU A 103 -50.59 85.31 9.07
C GLU A 103 -51.00 83.83 9.16
N GLU A 104 -52.28 83.51 9.07
CA GLU A 104 -52.79 82.13 9.03
C GLU A 104 -52.38 81.41 7.75
N GLN A 105 -52.43 82.08 6.59
CA GLN A 105 -51.92 81.53 5.33
C GLN A 105 -50.40 81.30 5.36
N ASP A 106 -49.63 82.24 5.93
CA ASP A 106 -48.19 82.09 6.12
C ASP A 106 -47.86 80.95 7.08
N ALA A 107 -48.60 80.83 8.18
CA ALA A 107 -48.47 79.71 9.11
C ALA A 107 -48.78 78.37 8.44
N ALA A 108 -49.86 78.29 7.65
CA ALA A 108 -50.20 77.09 6.89
C ALA A 108 -49.12 76.74 5.84
N ARG A 109 -48.57 77.73 5.14
CA ARG A 109 -47.43 77.54 4.22
C ARG A 109 -46.22 76.98 4.97
N HIS A 110 -45.85 77.57 6.10
CA HIS A 110 -44.74 77.09 6.92
C HIS A 110 -44.97 75.69 7.50
N GLU A 111 -46.21 75.34 7.84
CA GLU A 111 -46.54 73.98 8.30
C GLU A 111 -46.39 72.94 7.18
N ILE A 112 -46.83 73.28 5.96
CA ILE A 112 -46.62 72.43 4.77
C ILE A 112 -45.12 72.28 4.49
N GLU A 113 -44.36 73.38 4.44
CA GLU A 113 -42.91 73.36 4.23
C GLU A 113 -42.20 72.54 5.32
N ALA A 114 -42.58 72.71 6.59
CA ALA A 114 -42.00 71.95 7.69
C ALA A 114 -42.31 70.45 7.58
N SER A 115 -43.52 70.09 7.17
CA SER A 115 -43.93 68.70 6.92
C SER A 115 -43.16 68.09 5.76
N GLU A 116 -42.97 68.83 4.66
CA GLU A 116 -42.17 68.40 3.50
C GLU A 116 -40.71 68.16 3.90
N VAL A 117 -40.10 69.07 4.67
CA VAL A 117 -38.74 68.91 5.18
C VAL A 117 -38.64 67.72 6.13
N ALA A 118 -39.64 67.50 7.00
CA ALA A 118 -39.66 66.34 7.90
C ALA A 118 -39.76 65.02 7.12
N ASN A 119 -40.64 64.95 6.12
CA ASN A 119 -40.77 63.78 5.25
C ASN A 119 -39.49 63.53 4.45
N ALA A 120 -38.86 64.56 3.90
CA ALA A 120 -37.58 64.44 3.20
C ALA A 120 -36.47 63.89 4.11
N ARG A 121 -36.39 64.35 5.36
CA ARG A 121 -35.45 63.80 6.36
C ARG A 121 -35.74 62.34 6.68
N GLN A 122 -37.01 61.97 6.78
CA GLN A 122 -37.41 60.59 7.04
C GLN A 122 -37.06 59.68 5.85
N GLU A 123 -37.27 60.12 4.62
CA GLU A 123 -36.87 59.39 3.41
C GLU A 123 -35.34 59.25 3.28
N GLU A 124 -34.59 60.30 3.63
CA GLU A 124 -33.13 60.22 3.64
C GLU A 124 -32.63 59.22 4.70
N ALA A 125 -33.22 59.25 5.90
CA ALA A 125 -32.90 58.31 6.97
C ALA A 125 -33.24 56.86 6.59
N THR A 126 -34.35 56.60 5.89
CA THR A 126 -34.68 55.24 5.42
C THR A 126 -33.72 54.78 4.34
N ARG A 127 -33.34 55.63 3.38
CA ARG A 127 -32.33 55.31 2.35
C ARG A 127 -30.97 55.02 2.97
N GLU A 128 -30.55 55.79 3.98
CA GLU A 128 -29.29 55.54 4.68
C GLU A 128 -29.33 54.21 5.46
N ALA A 129 -30.44 53.92 6.14
CA ALA A 129 -30.65 52.65 6.83
C ALA A 129 -30.60 51.45 5.86
N GLU A 130 -31.20 51.58 4.67
CA GLU A 130 -31.12 50.56 3.61
C GLU A 130 -29.69 50.36 3.11
N ARG A 131 -28.94 51.44 2.84
CA ARG A 131 -27.52 51.36 2.47
C ARG A 131 -26.67 50.64 3.52
N LEU A 132 -26.89 50.94 4.81
CA LEU A 132 -26.20 50.26 5.90
C LEU A 132 -26.57 48.77 5.98
N LYS A 133 -27.84 48.43 5.72
CA LYS A 133 -28.29 47.03 5.64
C LYS A 133 -27.60 46.30 4.49
N GLU A 134 -27.54 46.90 3.30
CA GLU A 134 -26.85 46.32 2.13
C GLU A 134 -25.36 46.10 2.38
N LEU A 135 -24.68 47.05 3.03
CA LEU A 135 -23.28 46.91 3.42
C LEU A 135 -23.08 45.77 4.42
N ARG A 136 -23.96 45.66 5.43
CA ARG A 136 -23.94 44.57 6.40
C ARG A 136 -24.13 43.21 5.72
N ASP A 137 -25.08 43.12 4.79
CA ASP A 137 -25.38 41.88 4.08
C ASP A 137 -24.25 41.50 3.12
N ARG A 138 -23.61 42.48 2.47
CA ARG A 138 -22.40 42.26 1.67
C ARG A 138 -21.26 41.71 2.54
N TRP A 139 -21.00 42.34 3.68
CA TRP A 139 -19.97 41.87 4.61
C TRP A 139 -20.24 40.44 5.09
N LYS A 140 -21.49 40.10 5.43
CA LYS A 140 -21.87 38.73 5.79
C LYS A 140 -21.62 37.74 4.65
N ARG A 141 -21.97 38.08 3.41
CA ARG A 141 -21.69 37.25 2.24
C ARG A 141 -20.19 37.04 2.06
N ASP A 142 -19.40 38.11 2.14
CA ASP A 142 -17.95 38.04 2.01
C ASP A 142 -17.33 37.17 3.11
N GLU A 143 -17.81 37.28 4.34
CA GLU A 143 -17.36 36.45 5.46
C GLU A 143 -17.72 34.97 5.26
N THR A 144 -18.96 34.68 4.83
CA THR A 144 -19.35 33.30 4.49
C THR A 144 -18.53 32.75 3.32
N ASN A 145 -18.21 33.59 2.33
CA ASN A 145 -17.38 33.19 1.19
C ASN A 145 -15.95 32.88 1.64
N ARG A 146 -15.35 33.71 2.53
CA ARG A 146 -14.03 33.45 3.12
C ARG A 146 -14.00 32.14 3.91
N GLN A 147 -15.04 31.88 4.71
CA GLN A 147 -15.16 30.62 5.46
C GLN A 147 -15.25 29.43 4.51
N TRP A 148 -16.05 29.53 3.45
CA TRP A 148 -16.19 28.48 2.46
C TRP A 148 -14.89 28.24 1.68
N GLU A 149 -14.20 29.30 1.26
CA GLU A 149 -12.88 29.23 0.61
C GLU A 149 -11.83 28.56 1.51
N PHE A 150 -11.83 28.88 2.80
CA PHE A 150 -10.96 28.23 3.79
C PHE A 150 -11.23 26.72 3.89
N VAL A 151 -12.50 26.33 4.05
CA VAL A 151 -12.89 24.92 4.10
C VAL A 151 -12.55 24.20 2.80
N ALA A 152 -12.81 24.82 1.65
CA ALA A 152 -12.46 24.27 0.34
C ALA A 152 -10.94 24.08 0.17
N LYS A 153 -10.14 25.02 0.69
CA LYS A 153 -8.68 24.92 0.71
C LYS A 153 -8.18 23.77 1.60
N CYS A 154 -8.76 23.60 2.79
CA CYS A 154 -8.45 22.47 3.67
C CYS A 154 -8.84 21.14 3.03
N ASN A 155 -10.01 21.06 2.40
CA ASN A 155 -10.46 19.86 1.70
C ASN A 155 -9.53 19.49 0.52
N ARG A 156 -9.07 20.48 -0.26
CA ARG A 156 -8.09 20.23 -1.34
C ARG A 156 -6.79 19.62 -0.80
N ARG A 157 -6.24 20.17 0.28
CA ARG A 157 -5.04 19.62 0.93
C ARG A 157 -5.25 18.19 1.42
N ASN A 158 -6.38 17.90 2.07
CA ASN A 158 -6.69 16.56 2.54
C ASN A 158 -6.81 15.55 1.37
N VAL A 159 -7.37 15.97 0.23
CA VAL A 159 -7.47 15.13 -0.98
C VAL A 159 -6.08 14.89 -1.59
N GLU A 160 -5.23 15.92 -1.65
CA GLU A 160 -3.85 15.81 -2.13
C GLU A 160 -3.02 14.87 -1.23
N GLU A 161 -3.08 15.04 0.09
CA GLU A 161 -2.41 14.17 1.06
C GLU A 161 -2.87 12.71 0.94
N LEU A 162 -4.18 12.47 0.78
CA LEU A 162 -4.71 11.13 0.57
C LEU A 162 -4.22 10.51 -0.75
N ALA A 163 -4.14 11.31 -1.82
CA ALA A 163 -3.63 10.86 -3.11
C ALA A 163 -2.13 10.53 -3.05
N GLU A 164 -1.33 11.33 -2.35
CA GLU A 164 0.10 11.07 -2.12
C GLU A 164 0.33 9.80 -1.29
N GLU A 165 -0.49 9.59 -0.26
CA GLU A 165 -0.45 8.38 0.58
C GLU A 165 -0.78 7.13 -0.25
N GLN A 166 -1.85 7.18 -1.06
CA GLN A 166 -2.19 6.10 -1.97
C GLN A 166 -1.07 5.82 -2.97
N ALA A 167 -0.45 6.86 -3.53
CA ALA A 167 0.69 6.72 -4.43
C ALA A 167 1.91 6.11 -3.71
N ARG A 168 2.15 6.44 -2.44
CA ARG A 168 3.21 5.82 -1.62
C ARG A 168 2.95 4.33 -1.44
N VAL A 169 1.74 3.93 -1.06
CA VAL A 169 1.36 2.52 -0.89
C VAL A 169 1.54 1.74 -2.20
N VAL A 170 1.15 2.30 -3.34
CA VAL A 170 1.35 1.66 -4.65
C VAL A 170 2.84 1.50 -4.97
N ARG A 171 3.67 2.53 -4.73
CA ARG A 171 5.13 2.45 -4.94
C ARG A 171 5.77 1.39 -4.04
N GLU A 172 5.38 1.31 -2.78
CA GLU A 172 5.88 0.28 -1.86
C GLU A 172 5.49 -1.13 -2.30
N ARG A 173 4.24 -1.32 -2.75
CA ARG A 173 3.78 -2.61 -3.29
C ARG A 173 4.61 -3.01 -4.52
N GLN A 174 4.80 -2.10 -5.47
CA GLN A 174 5.62 -2.36 -6.65
C GLN A 174 7.08 -2.66 -6.28
N ALA A 175 7.63 -1.98 -5.28
CA ALA A 175 8.98 -2.27 -4.79
C ALA A 175 9.08 -3.67 -4.18
N ARG A 176 8.08 -4.11 -3.39
CA ARG A 176 8.01 -5.47 -2.84
C ARG A 176 7.93 -6.52 -3.95
N GLU A 177 7.06 -6.32 -4.94
CA GLU A 177 6.93 -7.23 -6.08
C GLU A 177 8.27 -7.36 -6.85
N ARG A 178 8.98 -6.25 -7.08
CA ARG A 178 10.33 -6.28 -7.69
C ARG A 178 11.36 -7.04 -6.86
N LEU A 179 11.33 -6.89 -5.53
CA LEU A 179 12.23 -7.62 -4.64
C LEU A 179 11.91 -9.12 -4.60
N GLU A 180 10.63 -9.48 -4.59
CA GLU A 180 10.18 -10.87 -4.65
C GLU A 180 10.57 -11.54 -5.96
N ASP A 181 10.41 -10.85 -7.08
CA ASP A 181 10.82 -11.34 -8.39
C ASP A 181 12.34 -11.45 -8.51
N ALA A 182 13.10 -10.49 -7.97
CA ALA A 182 14.56 -10.59 -7.90
C ALA A 182 14.99 -11.82 -7.06
N ALA A 183 14.32 -12.06 -5.93
CA ALA A 183 14.57 -13.22 -5.10
C ALA A 183 14.18 -14.54 -5.79
N ARG A 184 13.09 -14.55 -6.58
CA ARG A 184 12.69 -15.69 -7.41
C ARG A 184 13.76 -16.03 -8.44
N ARG A 185 14.21 -15.04 -9.20
CA ARG A 185 15.28 -15.21 -10.20
C ARG A 185 16.60 -15.69 -9.57
N LEU A 186 16.93 -15.19 -8.38
CA LEU A 186 18.12 -15.66 -7.67
C LEU A 186 18.02 -17.14 -7.26
N ARG A 187 16.84 -17.59 -6.81
CA ARG A 187 16.60 -19.01 -6.51
C ARG A 187 16.68 -19.89 -7.76
N GLU A 188 16.09 -19.45 -8.87
CA GLU A 188 16.17 -20.15 -10.16
C GLU A 188 17.63 -20.30 -10.61
N LEU A 189 18.43 -19.23 -10.54
CA LEU A 189 19.87 -19.30 -10.84
C LEU A 189 20.62 -20.25 -9.91
N GLN A 190 20.31 -20.27 -8.62
CA GLN A 190 20.91 -21.20 -7.67
C GLN A 190 20.53 -22.66 -7.99
N GLU A 191 19.28 -22.91 -8.36
CA GLU A 191 18.83 -24.23 -8.81
C GLU A 191 19.51 -24.65 -10.11
N GLU A 192 19.67 -23.76 -11.08
CA GLU A 192 20.37 -24.03 -12.34
C GLU A 192 21.84 -24.39 -12.08
N VAL A 193 22.55 -23.60 -11.27
CA VAL A 193 23.93 -23.90 -10.87
C VAL A 193 24.02 -25.24 -10.15
N TYR A 194 23.04 -25.57 -9.31
CA TYR A 194 22.97 -26.86 -8.63
C TYR A 194 22.70 -28.02 -9.59
N ARG A 195 21.76 -27.87 -10.53
CA ARG A 195 21.46 -28.85 -11.59
C ARG A 195 22.68 -29.08 -12.48
N GLU A 196 23.36 -28.02 -12.88
CA GLU A 196 24.59 -28.12 -13.69
C GLU A 196 25.70 -28.87 -12.93
N ARG A 197 25.87 -28.59 -11.64
CA ARG A 197 26.84 -29.32 -10.80
C ARG A 197 26.51 -30.80 -10.71
N LEU A 198 25.25 -31.15 -10.46
CA LEU A 198 24.80 -32.55 -10.43
C LEU A 198 25.02 -33.23 -11.78
N TRP A 199 24.69 -32.56 -12.88
CA TRP A 199 24.88 -33.08 -14.22
C TRP A 199 26.36 -33.32 -14.54
N ARG A 200 27.26 -32.39 -14.16
CA ARG A 200 28.72 -32.57 -14.30
C ARG A 200 29.22 -33.75 -13.46
N GLN A 201 28.69 -33.93 -12.26
CA GLN A 201 29.04 -35.06 -11.39
C GLN A 201 28.57 -36.39 -11.99
N ASP A 202 27.35 -36.45 -12.52
CA ASP A 202 26.84 -37.64 -13.21
C ASP A 202 27.67 -37.97 -14.45
N GLN A 203 27.99 -36.96 -15.27
CA GLN A 203 28.90 -37.11 -16.42
C GLN A 203 30.27 -37.65 -16.01
N GLU A 204 30.83 -37.16 -14.91
CA GLU A 204 32.12 -37.63 -14.41
C GLU A 204 32.03 -39.07 -13.89
N GLN A 205 30.95 -39.43 -13.20
CA GLN A 205 30.68 -40.81 -12.79
C GLN A 205 30.51 -41.75 -13.99
N GLN A 206 29.81 -41.31 -15.04
CA GLN A 206 29.69 -42.07 -16.28
C GLN A 206 31.05 -42.25 -16.97
N ARG A 207 31.88 -41.19 -17.04
CA ARG A 207 33.25 -41.29 -17.57
C ARG A 207 34.10 -42.26 -16.75
N GLN A 208 34.07 -42.17 -15.42
CA GLN A 208 34.80 -43.08 -14.53
C GLN A 208 34.32 -44.53 -14.69
N ALA A 209 33.01 -44.76 -14.76
CA ALA A 209 32.44 -46.09 -14.98
C ALA A 209 32.86 -46.66 -16.35
N TRP A 210 32.86 -45.82 -17.39
CA TRP A 210 33.31 -46.21 -18.73
C TRP A 210 34.81 -46.53 -18.76
N GLU A 211 35.65 -45.72 -18.11
CA GLU A 211 37.09 -46.00 -17.98
C GLU A 211 37.36 -47.27 -17.18
N GLU A 212 36.61 -47.51 -16.09
CA GLU A 212 36.72 -48.74 -15.31
C GLU A 212 36.32 -49.96 -16.16
N MET A 213 35.24 -49.85 -16.95
CA MET A 213 34.85 -50.89 -17.91
C MET A 213 35.94 -51.12 -18.97
N ARG A 214 36.54 -50.06 -19.52
CA ARG A 214 37.65 -50.15 -20.47
C ARG A 214 38.86 -50.85 -19.86
N LEU A 215 39.27 -50.47 -18.65
CA LEU A 215 40.38 -51.11 -17.94
C LEU A 215 40.11 -52.57 -17.60
N LYS A 216 38.87 -52.94 -17.25
CA LYS A 216 38.46 -54.34 -17.05
C LYS A 216 38.53 -55.13 -18.35
N ALA A 217 38.10 -54.54 -19.48
CA ALA A 217 38.23 -55.15 -20.80
C ALA A 217 39.71 -55.36 -21.17
N ASP A 218 40.56 -54.34 -20.99
CA ASP A 218 42.00 -54.43 -21.25
C ASP A 218 42.69 -55.49 -20.38
N ARG A 219 42.27 -55.63 -19.10
CA ARG A 219 42.76 -56.70 -18.22
C ARG A 219 42.38 -58.08 -18.76
N LYS A 220 41.11 -58.28 -19.15
CA LYS A 220 40.66 -59.54 -19.76
C LYS A 220 41.40 -59.85 -21.06
N ILE A 221 41.63 -58.85 -21.90
CA ILE A 221 42.41 -59.01 -23.13
C ILE A 221 43.85 -59.46 -22.79
N ARG A 222 44.48 -58.86 -21.79
CA ARG A 222 45.82 -59.28 -21.33
C ARG A 222 45.84 -60.70 -20.76
N GLU A 223 44.84 -61.06 -19.96
CA GLU A 223 44.68 -62.42 -19.43
C GLU A 223 44.47 -63.46 -20.55
N LEU A 224 43.62 -63.16 -21.53
CA LEU A 224 43.41 -64.03 -22.70
C LEU A 224 44.69 -64.16 -23.53
N LYS A 225 45.42 -63.06 -23.75
CA LYS A 225 46.72 -63.10 -24.44
C LYS A 225 47.73 -63.96 -23.67
N ALA A 226 47.81 -63.82 -22.34
CA ALA A 226 48.69 -64.62 -21.51
C ALA A 226 48.32 -66.11 -21.56
N ARG A 227 47.03 -66.46 -21.50
CA ARG A 227 46.55 -67.83 -21.67
C ARG A 227 46.94 -68.42 -23.02
N LEU A 228 46.75 -67.67 -24.10
CA LEU A 228 47.14 -68.10 -25.45
C LEU A 228 48.65 -68.28 -25.59
N LEU A 229 49.46 -67.46 -24.89
CA LEU A 229 50.91 -67.62 -24.86
C LEU A 229 51.32 -68.89 -24.13
N VAL A 230 50.75 -69.15 -22.93
CA VAL A 230 51.01 -70.39 -22.19
C VAL A 230 50.57 -71.60 -23.01
N GLU A 231 49.40 -71.58 -23.63
CA GLU A 231 48.92 -72.68 -24.48
C GLU A 231 49.84 -72.90 -25.70
N ARG A 232 50.39 -71.82 -26.28
CA ARG A 232 51.40 -71.92 -27.35
C ARG A 232 52.69 -72.58 -26.84
N GLU A 233 53.20 -72.14 -25.68
CA GLU A 233 54.40 -72.69 -25.05
C GLU A 233 54.20 -74.15 -24.65
N GLU A 234 53.04 -74.52 -24.10
CA GLU A 234 52.68 -75.91 -23.79
C GLU A 234 52.64 -76.77 -25.06
N ARG A 235 52.04 -76.28 -26.15
CA ARG A 235 52.07 -76.98 -27.44
C ARG A 235 53.48 -77.10 -28.01
N GLU A 236 54.35 -76.13 -27.80
CA GLU A 236 55.77 -76.20 -28.18
C GLU A 236 56.53 -77.20 -27.31
N PHE A 237 56.29 -77.18 -25.99
CA PHE A 237 56.88 -78.11 -25.04
C PHE A 237 56.42 -79.55 -25.30
N GLU A 238 55.14 -79.78 -25.56
CA GLU A 238 54.62 -81.10 -25.94
C GLU A 238 55.23 -81.58 -27.26
N ARG A 239 55.36 -80.69 -28.25
CA ARG A 239 56.06 -81.01 -29.50
C ARG A 239 57.51 -81.41 -29.22
N ALA A 240 58.24 -80.63 -28.43
CA ALA A 240 59.60 -80.96 -28.02
C ALA A 240 59.68 -82.28 -27.24
N ARG A 241 58.70 -82.56 -26.36
CA ARG A 241 58.62 -83.82 -25.60
C ARG A 241 58.38 -85.02 -26.52
N ARG A 242 57.45 -84.90 -27.47
CA ARG A 242 57.21 -85.93 -28.50
C ARG A 242 58.43 -86.12 -29.37
N ASP A 243 59.16 -85.07 -29.69
CA ASP A 243 60.38 -85.14 -30.49
C ASP A 243 61.52 -85.82 -29.72
N GLU A 244 61.67 -85.52 -28.42
CA GLU A 244 62.62 -86.17 -27.51
C GLU A 244 62.26 -87.65 -27.30
N GLU A 245 60.98 -87.97 -27.16
CA GLU A 245 60.46 -89.33 -27.07
C GLU A 245 60.73 -90.10 -28.37
N ARG A 246 60.46 -89.52 -29.55
CA ARG A 246 60.85 -90.11 -30.83
C ARG A 246 62.36 -90.35 -30.92
N ARG A 247 63.19 -89.41 -30.46
CA ARG A 247 64.65 -89.59 -30.39
C ARG A 247 65.04 -90.68 -29.40
N ARG A 248 64.36 -90.80 -28.27
CA ARG A 248 64.58 -91.85 -27.27
C ARG A 248 64.20 -93.21 -27.83
N GLU A 249 63.01 -93.36 -28.41
CA GLU A 249 62.59 -94.58 -29.09
C GLU A 249 63.52 -94.91 -30.25
N GLU A 250 64.07 -93.92 -30.97
CA GLU A 250 65.05 -94.14 -32.02
C GLU A 250 66.39 -94.64 -31.43
N ARG A 251 66.84 -94.05 -30.31
CA ARG A 251 68.01 -94.55 -29.55
C ARG A 251 67.78 -95.96 -29.03
N GLU A 252 66.61 -96.24 -28.48
CA GLU A 252 66.21 -97.56 -27.98
C GLU A 252 66.05 -98.56 -29.13
N ARG A 253 65.49 -98.17 -30.29
CA ARG A 253 65.46 -98.99 -31.51
C ARG A 253 66.86 -99.29 -32.01
N ARG A 254 67.77 -98.32 -32.01
CA ARG A 254 69.18 -98.53 -32.37
C ARG A 254 69.88 -99.45 -31.38
N GLN A 255 69.68 -99.25 -30.08
CA GLN A 255 70.21 -100.14 -29.04
C GLN A 255 69.62 -101.55 -29.16
N TRP A 256 68.33 -101.67 -29.45
CA TRP A 256 67.67 -102.95 -29.67
C TRP A 256 68.16 -103.62 -30.94
N GLN A 257 68.40 -102.87 -32.03
CA GLN A 257 69.04 -103.40 -33.23
C GLN A 257 70.45 -103.91 -32.94
N VAL A 258 71.26 -103.13 -32.20
CA VAL A 258 72.59 -103.58 -31.76
C VAL A 258 72.48 -104.82 -30.88
N TRP A 259 71.54 -104.85 -29.93
CA TRP A 259 71.30 -105.98 -29.05
C TRP A 259 70.78 -107.21 -29.81
N VAL A 260 69.95 -107.04 -30.83
CA VAL A 260 69.47 -108.12 -31.69
C VAL A 260 70.61 -108.63 -32.57
N GLU A 261 71.42 -107.76 -33.17
CA GLU A 261 72.60 -108.17 -33.93
C GLU A 261 73.62 -108.88 -33.05
N GLU A 262 73.83 -108.41 -31.81
CA GLU A 262 74.71 -109.01 -30.82
C GLU A 262 74.14 -110.31 -30.25
N SER A 263 72.81 -110.38 -30.06
CA SER A 263 72.08 -111.58 -29.66
C SER A 263 72.04 -112.61 -30.78
N GLU A 264 71.90 -112.22 -32.04
CA GLU A 264 72.06 -113.09 -33.19
C GLU A 264 73.51 -113.57 -33.30
N ARG A 265 74.49 -112.71 -33.03
CA ARG A 265 75.90 -113.10 -32.93
C ARG A 265 76.08 -114.14 -31.82
N ARG A 266 75.51 -113.90 -30.64
CA ARG A 266 75.50 -114.82 -29.50
C ARG A 266 74.74 -116.09 -29.79
N ILE A 267 73.58 -116.05 -30.45
CA ILE A 267 72.76 -117.21 -30.85
C ILE A 267 73.55 -118.04 -31.85
N ARG A 268 74.21 -117.44 -32.85
CA ARG A 268 75.12 -118.17 -33.74
C ARG A 268 76.29 -118.80 -32.98
N GLN A 269 76.82 -118.10 -31.98
CA GLN A 269 77.84 -118.63 -31.07
C GLN A 269 77.29 -119.76 -30.18
N TYR A 270 76.03 -119.63 -29.74
CA TYR A 270 75.32 -120.57 -28.87
C TYR A 270 74.94 -121.84 -29.63
N GLU A 271 74.44 -121.71 -30.87
CA GLU A 271 74.16 -122.80 -31.82
C GLU A 271 75.44 -123.55 -32.20
N GLN A 272 76.58 -122.87 -32.28
CA GLN A 272 77.89 -123.53 -32.40
C GLN A 272 78.31 -124.27 -31.12
N SER A 273 77.87 -123.83 -29.95
CA SER A 273 78.28 -124.39 -28.66
C SER A 273 77.35 -125.46 -28.06
N TYR A 274 76.13 -125.62 -28.58
CA TYR A 274 75.10 -126.51 -27.99
C TYR A 274 74.51 -127.52 -29.01
N ARG A 275 75.39 -128.27 -29.69
CA ARG A 275 75.16 -129.70 -29.91
C ARG A 275 75.38 -130.41 -28.58
N GLY A 276 74.33 -130.55 -27.79
CA GLY A 276 74.30 -131.50 -26.67
C GLY A 276 73.90 -130.90 -25.32
N ALA A 277 72.93 -131.58 -24.72
CA ALA A 277 72.57 -131.59 -23.30
C ALA A 277 71.56 -130.52 -22.81
N PRO A 278 70.67 -130.91 -21.87
CA PRO A 278 69.26 -130.55 -21.91
C PRO A 278 68.71 -129.77 -20.69
N GLU A 279 67.52 -129.24 -20.93
CA GLU A 279 66.41 -128.76 -20.08
C GLU A 279 66.42 -129.01 -18.55
N GLN A 280 66.26 -127.91 -17.78
CA GLN A 280 65.56 -127.79 -16.48
C GLN A 280 65.11 -126.31 -16.35
N PHE A 281 63.85 -125.86 -16.46
CA PHE A 281 62.56 -126.08 -15.78
C PHE A 281 62.31 -125.26 -14.49
N LEU A 282 61.44 -124.24 -14.64
CA LEU A 282 60.41 -123.62 -13.77
C LEU A 282 60.68 -122.79 -12.49
N GLY A 283 59.85 -121.73 -12.36
CA GLY A 283 59.28 -121.20 -11.10
C GLY A 283 59.29 -119.66 -11.03
N ALA A 284 58.31 -118.90 -11.55
CA ALA A 284 56.99 -118.57 -10.98
C ALA A 284 57.03 -117.81 -9.61
N GLN A 285 56.62 -116.53 -9.59
CA GLN A 285 55.60 -116.05 -8.64
C GLN A 285 55.10 -114.62 -8.93
N GLU A 286 53.78 -114.54 -9.08
CA GLU A 286 52.92 -113.37 -9.00
C GLU A 286 52.93 -112.76 -7.59
N MET A 287 52.67 -111.45 -7.47
CA MET A 287 51.92 -110.93 -6.34
C MET A 287 51.08 -109.72 -6.73
N GLU A 288 49.78 -109.90 -6.51
CA GLU A 288 48.67 -108.99 -6.71
C GLU A 288 48.60 -107.84 -5.67
N ARG A 289 47.85 -106.81 -6.06
CA ARG A 289 46.75 -106.15 -5.30
C ARG A 289 46.99 -105.16 -4.15
N GLU A 290 46.00 -104.26 -4.13
CA GLU A 290 45.42 -103.44 -3.06
C GLU A 290 45.91 -101.98 -2.93
N SER A 291 45.08 -100.96 -3.21
CA SER A 291 43.79 -100.47 -2.67
C SER A 291 43.93 -99.41 -1.57
N THR A 292 42.86 -98.62 -1.43
CA THR A 292 42.51 -97.67 -0.35
C THR A 292 43.10 -96.26 -0.34
N GLN A 293 42.27 -95.34 -0.86
CA GLN A 293 41.65 -94.19 -0.20
C GLN A 293 42.07 -93.79 1.24
N THR A 294 41.81 -92.50 1.49
CA THR A 294 41.79 -91.72 2.75
C THR A 294 43.13 -91.20 3.21
N ASP A 295 43.25 -90.14 4.01
CA ASP A 295 42.53 -88.89 4.26
C ASP A 295 43.44 -88.18 5.31
N THR A 296 43.40 -86.86 5.33
CA THR A 296 43.75 -85.96 6.46
C THR A 296 44.93 -86.23 7.43
N GLY A 297 45.82 -85.23 7.52
CA GLY A 297 46.74 -84.96 8.65
C GLY A 297 47.77 -83.92 8.18
N ARG A 298 48.17 -82.84 8.88
CA ARG A 298 48.33 -82.55 10.32
C ARG A 298 48.65 -81.03 10.37
N SER A 299 48.15 -80.19 11.27
CA SER A 299 48.74 -79.96 12.60
C SER A 299 47.93 -78.91 13.37
N THR A 300 47.78 -79.14 14.68
CA THR A 300 47.23 -78.30 15.77
C THR A 300 48.30 -77.32 16.31
N PRO A 301 48.03 -76.31 17.20
CA PRO A 301 47.53 -76.43 18.59
C PRO A 301 46.35 -75.47 18.95
N SER A 302 45.40 -75.86 19.81
CA SER A 302 45.32 -75.51 21.26
C SER A 302 45.53 -74.03 21.59
N VAL A 303 44.54 -73.40 22.27
CA VAL A 303 44.71 -72.61 23.52
C VAL A 303 43.43 -71.82 23.90
N THR A 304 42.90 -72.17 25.07
CA THR A 304 42.10 -71.39 26.04
C THR A 304 40.79 -70.69 25.64
N ALA A 305 39.73 -71.17 26.29
CA ALA A 305 38.60 -70.37 26.74
C ALA A 305 39.08 -69.09 27.45
N GLN A 306 38.70 -67.94 26.91
CA GLN A 306 38.76 -66.67 27.62
C GLN A 306 37.35 -66.10 27.69
N GLN A 307 36.92 -65.89 28.94
CA GLN A 307 35.68 -65.26 29.34
C GLN A 307 35.48 -63.95 28.58
N ALA A 308 34.33 -63.80 27.95
CA ALA A 308 33.95 -62.56 27.30
C ALA A 308 33.95 -61.41 28.34
N PRO A 309 34.57 -60.26 28.06
CA PRO A 309 34.55 -59.14 28.97
C PRO A 309 33.10 -58.65 29.14
N PHE A 310 32.68 -58.48 30.40
CA PHE A 310 31.38 -57.95 30.79
C PHE A 310 31.16 -56.55 30.21
N TYR A 311 30.65 -56.44 28.98
CA TYR A 311 30.27 -55.13 28.42
C TYR A 311 29.14 -54.54 29.25
N CYS A 312 29.36 -53.35 29.81
CA CYS A 312 28.28 -52.62 30.45
C CYS A 312 27.23 -52.21 29.40
N ARG A 313 26.10 -52.93 29.35
CA ARG A 313 25.00 -52.76 28.37
C ARG A 313 24.04 -51.62 28.69
N HIS A 314 24.34 -50.80 29.71
CA HIS A 314 23.43 -49.73 30.13
C HIS A 314 23.41 -48.57 29.13
N PRO A 315 22.22 -47.98 28.87
CA PRO A 315 22.09 -46.82 28.00
C PRO A 315 23.04 -45.70 28.45
N LEU A 316 23.71 -45.08 27.48
CA LEU A 316 24.87 -44.22 27.73
C LEU A 316 24.52 -42.81 28.21
N THR A 317 23.23 -42.50 28.38
CA THR A 317 22.74 -41.24 28.92
C THR A 317 22.92 -41.24 30.45
N GLY A 318 23.39 -40.12 31.02
CA GLY A 318 23.53 -39.96 32.47
C GLY A 318 24.79 -40.53 33.12
N TRP A 319 25.87 -40.80 32.37
CA TRP A 319 27.15 -41.16 33.00
C TRP A 319 27.78 -39.95 33.70
N SER A 320 27.91 -40.03 35.03
CA SER A 320 28.51 -38.97 35.85
C SER A 320 30.01 -38.90 35.61
N VAL A 321 30.56 -37.69 35.66
CA VAL A 321 32.00 -37.48 35.55
C VAL A 321 32.59 -37.58 36.96
N ARG A 322 33.59 -38.45 37.12
CA ARG A 322 34.36 -38.58 38.36
C ARG A 322 35.81 -38.24 38.08
N PHE A 323 36.40 -37.49 39.00
CA PHE A 323 37.82 -37.18 39.02
C PHE A 323 38.56 -38.22 39.86
N GLY A 324 39.70 -38.70 39.37
CA GLY A 324 40.54 -39.64 40.12
C GLY A 324 41.10 -40.77 39.26
N ARG A 325 41.96 -41.60 39.88
CA ARG A 325 42.60 -42.72 39.21
C ARG A 325 41.56 -43.79 38.85
N ALA A 326 41.47 -44.11 37.56
CA ALA A 326 40.52 -45.08 37.05
C ALA A 326 41.09 -45.78 35.81
N GLU A 327 40.88 -47.08 35.72
CA GLU A 327 41.17 -47.83 34.51
C GLU A 327 40.03 -47.67 33.51
N CYS A 328 40.35 -47.25 32.29
CA CYS A 328 39.35 -47.10 31.24
C CYS A 328 38.97 -48.47 30.67
N PHE A 329 37.74 -48.90 30.93
CA PHE A 329 37.18 -50.18 30.52
C PHE A 329 37.31 -50.48 29.01
N PHE A 330 37.32 -49.45 28.16
CA PHE A 330 37.42 -49.62 26.70
C PHE A 330 38.85 -49.73 26.16
N CYS A 331 39.85 -49.21 26.86
CA CYS A 331 41.22 -49.19 26.35
C CYS A 331 42.26 -49.77 27.30
N GLY A 332 41.84 -50.26 28.48
CA GLY A 332 42.72 -50.83 29.51
C GLY A 332 43.73 -49.84 30.11
N ARG A 333 43.74 -48.57 29.67
CA ARG A 333 44.71 -47.61 30.19
C ARG A 333 44.23 -47.06 31.53
N VAL A 334 45.05 -47.25 32.56
CA VAL A 334 44.92 -46.56 33.84
C VAL A 334 45.17 -45.07 33.62
N LYS A 335 44.18 -44.24 33.92
CA LYS A 335 44.30 -42.80 33.84
C LYS A 335 44.72 -42.26 35.21
N GLY A 336 45.69 -41.35 35.22
CA GLY A 336 46.27 -40.78 36.44
C GLY A 336 45.24 -39.99 37.27
N TRP A 337 45.62 -39.64 38.49
CA TRP A 337 44.75 -38.99 39.47
C TRP A 337 44.17 -37.64 38.99
N LEU A 338 44.84 -36.97 38.05
CA LEU A 338 44.41 -35.69 37.46
C LEU A 338 43.45 -35.83 36.26
N SER A 339 42.90 -37.02 36.03
CA SER A 339 42.09 -37.30 34.84
C SER A 339 40.61 -37.47 35.17
N TRP A 340 39.78 -37.03 34.22
CA TRP A 340 38.33 -37.20 34.28
C TRP A 340 37.92 -38.50 33.60
N THR A 341 37.15 -39.33 34.29
CA THR A 341 36.51 -40.51 33.71
C THR A 341 35.00 -40.44 33.88
N ARG A 342 34.26 -41.05 32.96
CA ARG A 342 32.81 -41.19 33.02
C ARG A 342 32.51 -42.53 33.70
N GLN A 343 31.76 -42.53 34.79
CA GLN A 343 31.32 -43.75 35.48
C GLN A 343 29.86 -44.05 35.14
N CYS A 344 29.57 -45.32 34.85
CA CYS A 344 28.20 -45.77 34.66
C CYS A 344 27.48 -45.83 36.02
N PRO A 345 26.29 -45.23 36.17
CA PRO A 345 25.56 -45.24 37.44
C PRO A 345 25.02 -46.64 37.83
N LYS A 346 25.04 -47.61 36.93
CA LYS A 346 24.43 -48.94 37.14
C LYS A 346 25.41 -50.10 37.25
N CYS A 347 26.65 -49.96 36.78
CA CYS A 347 27.62 -51.08 36.67
C CYS A 347 29.05 -50.70 37.10
N ASP A 348 29.26 -49.49 37.63
CA ASP A 348 30.57 -48.92 37.98
C ASP A 348 31.65 -48.89 36.89
N GLY A 349 31.34 -49.32 35.67
CA GLY A 349 32.24 -49.24 34.53
C GLY A 349 32.70 -47.81 34.27
N ARG A 350 34.02 -47.60 34.23
CA ARG A 350 34.64 -46.29 33.98
C ARG A 350 35.23 -46.22 32.58
N ALA A 351 35.02 -45.10 31.90
CA ALA A 351 35.55 -44.86 30.56
C ALA A 351 36.24 -43.51 30.49
N CYS A 352 37.40 -43.45 29.82
CA CYS A 352 38.00 -42.16 29.49
C CYS A 352 37.13 -41.43 28.46
N LEU A 353 37.14 -40.10 28.50
CA LEU A 353 36.30 -39.26 27.65
C LEU A 353 36.44 -39.59 26.16
N LYS A 354 37.67 -39.83 25.70
CA LYS A 354 37.96 -40.17 24.30
C LYS A 354 37.31 -41.49 23.88
N CYS A 355 37.51 -42.56 24.64
CA CYS A 355 36.89 -43.85 24.33
C CYS A 355 35.37 -43.82 24.44
N LYS A 356 34.82 -43.05 25.38
CA LYS A 356 33.37 -42.86 25.49
C LYS A 356 32.79 -42.16 24.27
N ALA A 357 33.44 -41.10 23.78
CA ALA A 357 33.02 -40.38 22.58
C ALA A 357 33.05 -41.29 21.34
N TYR A 358 34.12 -42.06 21.16
CA TYR A 358 34.20 -43.04 20.06
C TYR A 358 33.12 -44.10 20.14
N TYR A 359 32.84 -44.63 21.33
CA TYR A 359 31.80 -45.64 21.51
C TYR A 359 30.39 -45.09 21.22
N ILE A 360 30.08 -43.85 21.65
CA ILE A 360 28.83 -43.18 21.29
C ILE A 360 28.73 -43.00 19.77
N ALA A 361 29.81 -42.55 19.13
CA ALA A 361 29.86 -42.38 17.69
C ALA A 361 29.67 -43.72 16.95
N ASP A 362 30.24 -44.82 17.44
CA ASP A 362 30.06 -46.15 16.87
C ASP A 362 28.61 -46.64 17.02
N ILE A 363 27.98 -46.44 18.19
CA ILE A 363 26.56 -46.77 18.39
C ILE A 363 25.67 -45.95 17.45
N MET A 364 25.92 -44.64 17.31
CA MET A 364 25.17 -43.79 16.39
C MET A 364 25.36 -44.24 14.95
N LYS A 365 26.58 -44.61 14.55
CA LYS A 365 26.86 -45.19 13.22
C LYS A 365 26.12 -46.51 13.01
N ARG A 366 26.07 -47.40 14.00
CA ARG A 366 25.33 -48.68 13.90
C ARG A 366 23.82 -48.47 13.84
N ARG A 367 23.28 -47.55 14.64
CA ARG A 367 21.84 -47.17 14.57
C ARG A 367 21.51 -46.55 13.22
N TYR A 368 22.35 -45.66 12.72
CA TYR A 368 22.18 -45.05 11.41
C TYR A 368 22.23 -46.09 10.28
N ARG A 369 23.18 -47.05 10.33
CA ARG A 369 23.22 -48.18 9.38
C ARG A 369 21.96 -49.02 9.44
N ARG A 370 21.44 -49.33 10.64
CA ARG A 370 20.22 -50.14 10.84
C ARG A 370 18.96 -49.44 10.35
N TYR A 371 18.86 -48.11 10.57
CA TYR A 371 17.79 -47.27 10.02
C TYR A 371 17.85 -47.25 8.49
N ARG A 372 19.05 -47.09 7.92
CA ARG A 372 19.27 -47.09 6.47
C ARG A 372 19.00 -48.45 5.80
N SER A 373 19.15 -49.56 6.52
CA SER A 373 18.85 -50.91 6.02
C SER A 373 17.39 -51.33 6.20
N GLY A 374 16.47 -50.41 6.50
CA GLY A 374 15.02 -50.70 6.52
C GLY A 374 14.53 -51.57 7.69
N GLY A 375 15.34 -51.75 8.74
CA GLY A 375 14.88 -52.46 9.95
C GLY A 375 13.95 -51.57 10.76
N HIS A 376 12.64 -51.84 10.71
CA HIS A 376 11.67 -51.28 11.66
C HIS A 376 12.02 -51.73 13.10
N TRP A 377 11.84 -50.82 14.06
CA TRP A 377 12.20 -50.99 15.47
C TRP A 377 11.24 -51.90 16.23
#